data_AF-A0A2M9N097-F1
#
_entry.id   AF-A0A2M9N097-F1
#
_cell.length_a   1.000
_cell.length_b   1.000
_cell.length_c   1.000
_cell.angle_alpha   90.00
_cell.angle_beta   90.00
_cell.angle_gamma   90.00
#
_symmetry.space_group_name_H-M   'P 1'
#
loop_
_entity.id
_entity.type
_entity.pdbx_description
1 polymer ?
#
loop_
_entity_poly.entity_id
_entity_poly.type
_entity_poly.pdbx_seq_one_letter_code
_entity_poly.pdbx_strand_id
1 'polypeptide(L)' 'MRIDAHQHFWKIERNDYGWMTPEIPVLYRDHLPSDLKPHLQRHGIGHTILVQAAPRSRKPNSL' A
#
# COMPACT_ATOMS: atom_id res chain seq x y z
N MET A 1 -3.43 14.99 18.62
CA MET A 1 -2.99 14.61 17.26
C MET A 1 -3.50 13.19 16.96
N ARG A 2 -4.18 12.96 15.84
CA ARG A 2 -4.68 11.63 15.44
C ARG A 2 -3.78 11.01 14.37
N ILE A 3 -3.46 9.74 14.52
CA ILE A 3 -2.61 8.97 13.61
C ILE A 3 -3.36 7.73 13.15
N ASP A 4 -3.38 7.48 11.83
CA ASP A 4 -3.72 6.17 11.29
C ASP A 4 -2.51 5.25 11.42
N ALA A 5 -2.62 4.23 12.26
CA ALA A 5 -1.50 3.37 12.61
C ALA A 5 -1.11 2.37 11.51
N HIS A 6 -1.91 2.22 10.44
CA HIS A 6 -1.67 1.17 9.46
C HIS A 6 -2.30 1.49 8.10
N GLN A 7 -1.46 1.79 7.11
CA GLN A 7 -1.86 1.84 5.70
C GLN A 7 -0.78 1.30 4.77
N HIS A 8 -1.17 1.01 3.53
CA HIS A 8 -0.29 0.50 2.48
C HIS A 8 -0.44 1.31 1.21
N PHE A 9 0.66 1.47 0.46
CA PHE A 9 0.64 1.92 -0.93
C PHE A 9 1.25 0.85 -1.83
N TRP A 10 0.76 0.80 -3.06
CA TRP A 10 1.29 -0.09 -4.08
C TRP A 10 1.08 0.48 -5.48
N LYS A 11 1.97 0.07 -6.38
CA LYS A 11 1.79 0.20 -7.83
C LYS A 11 1.82 -1.17 -8.46
N ILE A 12 0.89 -1.47 -9.36
CA ILE A 12 0.81 -2.79 -10.01
C ILE A 12 2.14 -3.15 -10.70
N GLU A 13 2.83 -2.16 -11.28
CA GLU A 13 4.09 -2.35 -12.02
C GLU A 13 5.19 -3.04 -11.22
N ARG A 14 5.15 -3.01 -9.88
CA ARG A 14 6.13 -3.69 -9.03
C ARG A 14 6.02 -5.22 -9.10
N ASN A 15 4.83 -5.73 -9.44
CA ASN A 15 4.54 -7.12 -9.80
C ASN A 15 5.04 -8.19 -8.80
N ASP A 16 5.19 -7.85 -7.52
CA ASP A 16 5.62 -8.74 -6.44
C ASP A 16 4.55 -8.93 -5.35
N TYR A 17 3.30 -8.54 -5.64
CA TYR A 17 2.14 -8.70 -4.77
C TYR A 17 1.47 -10.05 -5.02
N GLY A 18 2.01 -11.13 -4.44
CA GLY A 18 1.46 -12.49 -4.63
C GLY A 18 0.01 -12.69 -4.13
N TRP A 19 -0.55 -11.73 -3.39
CA TRP A 19 -1.93 -11.70 -2.94
C TRP A 19 -2.88 -10.92 -3.85
N MET A 20 -2.35 -10.19 -4.84
CA MET A 20 -3.13 -9.30 -5.70
C MET A 20 -3.55 -10.01 -6.97
N THR A 21 -4.84 -9.99 -7.27
CA THR A 21 -5.39 -10.70 -8.43
C THR A 21 -6.44 -9.83 -9.15
N PRO A 22 -6.63 -9.96 -10.49
CA PRO A 22 -7.59 -9.17 -11.24
C PRO A 22 -9.06 -9.36 -10.80
N GLU A 23 -9.37 -10.47 -10.12
CA GLU A 23 -10.69 -10.82 -9.61
C GLU A 23 -11.16 -9.90 -8.47
N ILE A 24 -10.25 -9.08 -7.90
CA ILE A 24 -10.58 -8.05 -6.90
C ILE A 24 -10.22 -6.65 -7.47
N PRO A 25 -11.05 -6.08 -8.37
CA PRO A 25 -10.71 -4.85 -9.10
C PRO A 25 -10.41 -3.65 -8.21
N VAL A 26 -11.03 -3.58 -7.02
CA VAL A 26 -10.79 -2.51 -6.06
C VAL A 26 -9.35 -2.48 -5.55
N LEU A 27 -8.72 -3.66 -5.41
CA LEU A 27 -7.31 -3.80 -5.01
C LEU A 27 -6.38 -3.86 -6.24
N TYR A 28 -6.87 -4.35 -7.38
CA TYR A 28 -6.14 -4.43 -8.65
C TYR A 28 -6.06 -3.07 -9.38
N ARG A 29 -5.47 -2.08 -8.71
CA ARG A 29 -5.09 -0.77 -9.26
C ARG A 29 -3.96 -0.17 -8.43
N ASP A 30 -3.38 0.94 -8.89
CA ASP A 30 -2.47 1.71 -8.06
C ASP A 30 -3.23 2.36 -6.89
N HIS A 31 -2.65 2.29 -5.70
CA HIS A 31 -3.11 3.01 -4.51
C HIS A 31 -1.98 3.91 -4.02
N LEU A 32 -2.18 5.21 -4.17
CA LEU A 32 -1.18 6.25 -3.98
C LEU A 32 -1.58 7.23 -2.86
N PRO A 33 -0.64 8.07 -2.36
CA PRO A 33 -0.97 9.06 -1.34
C PRO A 33 -2.12 10.02 -1.71
N SER A 34 -2.30 10.30 -3.01
CA SER A 34 -3.40 11.13 -3.51
C SER A 34 -4.77 10.51 -3.28
N ASP A 35 -4.88 9.17 -3.30
CA ASP A 35 -6.13 8.46 -3.04
C ASP A 35 -6.51 8.54 -1.56
N LEU A 36 -5.53 8.48 -0.65
CA LEU A 36 -5.76 8.48 0.80
C LEU A 36 -6.03 9.88 1.37
N LYS A 37 -5.39 10.93 0.80
CA LYS A 37 -5.42 12.29 1.35
C LYS A 37 -6.83 12.85 1.62
N PRO A 38 -7.84 12.70 0.73
CA PRO A 38 -9.20 13.19 1.01
C PRO A 38 -9.84 12.51 2.22
N HIS A 39 -9.56 11.22 2.44
CA HIS A 39 -10.05 10.48 3.61
C HIS A 39 -9.41 10.98 4.91
N LEU A 40 -8.10 11.24 4.91
CA LEU A 40 -7.40 11.79 6.07
C LEU A 40 -7.98 13.15 6.48
N GLN A 41 -8.22 14.02 5.50
CA GLN A 41 -8.83 15.33 5.72
C GLN A 41 -10.24 15.20 6.30
N ARG A 42 -11.08 14.35 5.70
CA ARG A 42 -12.47 14.12 6.15
C ARG A 42 -12.54 13.64 7.60
N HIS A 43 -11.57 12.85 8.04
CA HIS A 43 -11.56 12.25 9.37
C HIS A 43 -10.66 12.97 10.38
N GLY A 44 -9.99 14.06 10.01
CA GLY A 44 -9.08 14.80 10.89
C GLY A 44 -7.88 13.97 11.33
N ILE A 45 -7.35 13.11 10.47
CA ILE A 45 -6.14 12.32 10.70
C ILE A 45 -4.94 13.11 10.17
N GLY A 46 -3.98 13.41 11.05
CA GLY A 46 -2.84 14.28 10.71
C GLY A 46 -1.64 13.52 10.13
N HIS A 47 -1.47 12.25 10.50
CA HIS A 47 -0.35 11.41 10.07
C HIS A 47 -0.79 9.97 9.87
N THR A 48 0.00 9.21 9.11
CA THR A 48 -0.21 7.77 8.90
C THR A 48 1.10 7.03 9.04
N ILE A 49 1.03 5.75 9.40
CA ILE A 49 2.17 4.84 9.36
C ILE A 49 2.08 3.98 8.10
N LEU A 50 3.09 4.07 7.23
CA LEU A 50 3.21 3.25 6.04
C LEU A 50 3.78 1.87 6.42
N VAL A 51 3.05 0.81 6.05
CA VAL A 51 3.41 -0.58 6.29
C VAL A 51 3.69 -1.28 4.96
N GLN A 52 4.63 -2.21 4.93
CA GLN A 52 4.96 -2.96 3.71
C GLN A 52 3.76 -3.74 3.14
N ALA A 53 3.51 -3.60 1.83
CA ALA A 53 2.41 -4.26 1.14
C ALA A 53 2.80 -5.61 0.50
N ALA A 54 4.09 -5.92 0.42
CA ALA A 54 4.57 -7.19 -0.13
C ALA A 54 5.79 -7.67 0.66
N PRO A 55 6.06 -8.99 0.69
CA PRO A 55 7.26 -9.53 1.30
C PRO A 55 8.52 -8.92 0.68
N ARG A 56 9.61 -8.85 1.45
CA ARG A 56 10.92 -8.53 0.89
C ARG A 56 11.29 -9.60 -0.14
N SER A 57 11.55 -9.21 -1.39
CA SER A 57 12.11 -10.12 -2.37
C SER A 57 13.47 -10.61 -1.88
N ARG A 58 13.58 -11.90 -1.55
CA ARG A 58 14.85 -12.53 -1.25
C ARG A 58 15.54 -12.79 -2.58
N LYS A 59 16.50 -11.95 -2.98
CA LYS A 59 17.44 -12.35 -4.04
C LYS A 59 18.14 -13.63 -3.55
N PRO A 60 18.16 -14.73 -4.33
CA PRO A 60 18.98 -15.88 -3.96
C PRO A 60 20.43 -15.41 -3.88
N ASN A 61 21.15 -15.79 -2.81
CA ASN A 61 22.60 -15.61 -2.76
C ASN A 61 23.18 -16.29 -3.99
N SER A 62 23.85 -15.53 -4.86
CA SER A 62 24.76 -16.09 -5.84
C SER A 62 25.89 -16.75 -5.06
N LEU A 63 25.88 -18.09 -5.02
CA LEU A 63 27.06 -18.89 -4.69
C LEU A 63 28.02 -18.86 -5.88
#